data_AF-A0A7W1D7I4-F1
#
_entry.id   AF-A0A7W1D7I4-F1
#
_cell.length_a   1.000
_cell.length_b   1.000
_cell.length_c   1.000
_cell.angle_alpha   90.00
_cell.angle_beta   90.00
_cell.angle_gamma   90.00
#
_symmetry.space_group_name_H-M   'P 1'
#
loop_
_entity.id
_entity.type
_entity.pdbx_description
1 polymer ?
#
loop_
_entity_poly.entity_id
_entity_poly.type
_entity_poly.pdbx_seq_one_letter_code
_entity_poly.pdbx_strand_id
1 'polypeptide(L)'
;ASIGIVISPGPCTPKEAGISTGVVRRLGAQVPILGVCLGHQCIGEAYGGRVVRAGKAVHGKSSLIRHDQQGVYRNLPSPLRATRYHSLVVDRTLPADLYATAWTEDGVLMGIRHRHHPVEGVQFHPESILSKCGHALLRNFIELCERKRRQPFTASANSRQDRKILTFPR
;
A
#
# COMPACT_ATOMS: atom_id res chain seq x y z
N ALA A 1 4.51 -19.40 -8.97
CA ALA A 1 3.87 -19.04 -7.70
C ALA A 1 3.17 -17.69 -7.84
N SER A 2 2.10 -17.40 -7.10
CA SER A 2 1.58 -16.02 -6.99
C SER A 2 2.56 -15.20 -6.15
N ILE A 3 3.01 -14.05 -6.64
CA ILE A 3 4.02 -13.22 -5.95
C ILE A 3 3.31 -11.96 -5.41
N GLY A 4 3.56 -11.65 -4.14
CA GLY A 4 3.13 -10.43 -3.48
C GLY A 4 4.23 -9.94 -2.55
N ILE A 5 4.30 -8.62 -2.35
CA ILE A 5 5.30 -8.00 -1.49
C ILE A 5 4.60 -7.41 -0.27
N VAL A 6 5.08 -7.74 0.93
CA VAL A 6 4.65 -7.09 2.17
C VAL A 6 5.83 -6.29 2.71
N ILE A 7 5.64 -4.99 2.89
CA ILE A 7 6.62 -4.12 3.54
C ILE A 7 6.16 -3.93 4.99
N SER A 8 6.88 -4.59 5.90
CA SER A 8 6.56 -4.68 7.33
C SER A 8 6.76 -3.35 8.06
N PRO A 9 6.25 -3.21 9.30
CA PRO A 9 6.65 -2.12 10.17
C PRO A 9 8.17 -2.14 10.44
N GLY A 10 8.70 -0.99 10.82
CA GLY A 10 10.06 -0.83 11.32
C GLY A 10 10.19 0.48 12.09
N PRO A 11 11.23 0.63 12.93
CA PRO A 11 11.60 1.95 13.44
C PRO A 11 12.06 2.83 12.27
N CYS A 12 12.12 4.15 12.48
CA CYS A 12 12.64 5.16 11.53
C CYS A 12 11.64 5.66 10.48
N THR A 13 12.10 6.58 9.63
CA THR A 13 11.30 7.24 8.57
C THR A 13 11.41 6.53 7.22
N PRO A 14 10.52 6.76 6.23
CA PRO A 14 10.65 6.16 4.90
C PRO A 14 11.97 6.46 4.18
N LYS A 15 12.57 7.62 4.45
CA LYS A 15 13.90 7.99 3.94
C LYS A 15 15.01 7.07 4.45
N GLU A 16 14.81 6.51 5.64
CA GLU A 16 15.73 5.61 6.32
C GLU A 16 15.33 4.13 6.17
N ALA A 17 14.19 3.85 5.51
CA ALA A 17 13.64 2.50 5.33
C ALA A 17 14.37 1.64 4.28
N GLY A 18 15.64 1.98 3.99
CA GLY A 18 16.47 1.31 3.00
C GLY A 18 15.83 1.28 1.61
N ILE A 19 15.66 0.08 1.05
CA ILE A 19 15.17 -0.12 -0.32
C ILE A 19 13.64 -0.01 -0.48
N SER A 20 12.90 0.09 0.63
CA SER A 20 11.44 -0.08 0.68
C SER A 20 10.68 0.85 -0.27
N THR A 21 10.98 2.15 -0.23
CA THR A 21 10.38 3.15 -1.13
C THR A 21 10.73 2.89 -2.59
N GLY A 22 11.98 2.45 -2.87
CA GLY A 22 12.43 2.08 -4.21
C GLY A 22 11.70 0.86 -4.76
N VAL A 23 11.43 -0.14 -3.92
CA VAL A 23 10.63 -1.33 -4.27
C VAL A 23 9.22 -0.92 -4.70
N VAL A 24 8.55 -0.03 -3.96
CA VAL A 24 7.21 0.45 -4.32
C VAL A 24 7.22 1.15 -5.69
N ARG A 25 8.17 2.08 -5.91
CA ARG A 25 8.28 2.81 -7.19
C ARG A 25 8.51 1.88 -8.36
N ARG A 26 9.37 0.87 -8.20
CA ARG A 26 9.77 -0.01 -9.31
C ARG A 26 8.75 -1.11 -9.61
N LEU A 27 8.12 -1.69 -8.58
CA LEU A 27 7.32 -2.90 -8.72
C LEU A 27 5.82 -2.68 -8.54
N GLY A 28 5.38 -1.55 -7.96
CA GLY A 28 3.99 -1.35 -7.57
C GLY A 28 2.98 -1.48 -8.70
N ALA A 29 3.34 -1.11 -9.93
CA ALA A 29 2.45 -1.26 -11.10
C ALA A 29 2.21 -2.73 -11.51
N GLN A 30 3.10 -3.64 -11.13
CA GLN A 30 3.15 -5.01 -11.64
C GLN A 30 2.84 -6.04 -10.56
N VAL A 31 3.40 -5.87 -9.37
CA VAL A 31 3.31 -6.80 -8.26
C VAL A 31 2.44 -6.20 -7.17
N PRO A 32 1.46 -6.94 -6.63
CA PRO A 32 0.70 -6.45 -5.48
C PRO A 32 1.59 -6.16 -4.29
N ILE A 33 1.41 -4.97 -3.69
CA ILE A 33 2.18 -4.54 -2.51
C ILE A 33 1.23 -4.16 -1.39
N LEU A 34 1.47 -4.73 -0.21
CA LEU A 34 0.87 -4.30 1.05
C LEU A 34 1.92 -3.63 1.92
N GLY A 35 1.73 -2.35 2.21
CA GLY A 35 2.58 -1.61 3.16
C GLY A 35 1.92 -1.54 4.54
N VAL A 36 2.64 -1.92 5.59
CA VAL A 36 2.17 -1.85 6.97
C VAL A 36 2.99 -0.84 7.75
N CYS A 37 2.34 0.12 8.39
CA CYS A 37 2.98 1.16 9.22
C CYS A 37 4.08 1.93 8.46
N LEU A 38 5.36 1.62 8.68
CA LEU A 38 6.47 2.19 7.89
C LEU A 38 6.30 1.87 6.40
N GLY A 39 5.84 0.67 6.04
CA GLY A 39 5.53 0.32 4.66
C GLY A 39 4.41 1.18 4.07
N HIS A 40 3.38 1.54 4.85
CA HIS A 40 2.34 2.47 4.43
C HIS A 40 2.91 3.86 4.15
N GLN A 41 3.83 4.32 5.00
CA GLN A 41 4.52 5.59 4.81
C GLN A 41 5.44 5.57 3.58
N CYS A 42 6.14 4.46 3.32
CA CYS A 42 6.93 4.26 2.11
C CYS A 42 6.06 4.32 0.85
N ILE A 43 4.84 3.76 0.88
CA ILE A 43 3.89 3.88 -0.24
C ILE A 43 3.47 5.34 -0.45
N GLY A 44 3.13 6.04 0.63
CA GLY A 44 2.81 7.46 0.57
C GLY A 44 3.94 8.25 -0.11
N GLU A 45 5.17 8.11 0.38
CA GLU A 45 6.34 8.82 -0.18
C GLU A 45 6.72 8.36 -1.59
N ALA A 46 6.54 7.08 -1.92
CA ALA A 46 6.85 6.55 -3.25
C ALA A 46 6.02 7.22 -4.34
N TYR A 47 4.76 7.56 -4.05
CA TYR A 47 3.82 8.18 -4.98
C TYR A 47 3.63 9.70 -4.75
N GLY A 48 4.54 10.35 -4.02
CA GLY A 48 4.56 11.81 -3.87
C GLY A 48 3.73 12.37 -2.71
N GLY A 49 3.20 11.51 -1.85
CA GLY A 49 2.59 11.90 -0.58
C GLY A 49 3.64 12.38 0.43
N ARG A 50 3.18 13.17 1.42
CA ARG A 50 4.04 13.67 2.51
C ARG A 50 3.86 12.82 3.76
N VAL A 51 4.96 12.56 4.46
CA VAL A 51 4.93 11.95 5.79
C VAL A 51 5.25 13.00 6.83
N VAL A 52 4.33 13.20 7.77
CA VAL A 52 4.34 14.29 8.74
C VAL A 52 4.22 13.73 10.16
N ARG A 53 4.57 14.55 11.16
CA ARG A 53 4.32 14.18 12.56
C ARG A 53 2.82 14.13 12.83
N ALA A 54 2.38 13.08 13.53
CA ALA A 54 1.02 12.99 14.03
C ALA A 54 0.82 14.10 15.07
N GLY A 55 -0.04 15.08 14.79
CA GLY A 55 -0.22 16.27 15.63
C GLY A 55 -0.52 15.96 17.10
N LYS A 56 -1.27 14.88 17.38
CA LYS A 56 -1.40 14.29 18.71
C LYS A 56 -0.71 12.93 18.72
N ALA A 57 0.32 12.77 19.55
CA ALA A 57 0.97 11.48 19.74
C ALA A 57 -0.03 10.50 20.40
N VAL A 58 -0.39 9.44 19.69
CA VAL A 58 -1.25 8.37 20.21
C VAL A 58 -0.37 7.16 20.50
N HIS A 59 0.11 7.06 21.74
CA HIS A 59 0.87 5.90 22.22
C HIS A 59 -0.09 4.89 22.87
N GLY A 60 -0.14 3.68 22.34
CA GLY A 60 -0.78 2.52 23.01
C GLY A 60 -2.29 2.60 23.18
N LYS A 61 -2.98 3.59 22.59
CA LYS A 61 -4.44 3.70 22.66
C LYS A 61 -5.09 2.96 21.50
N SER A 62 -6.02 2.07 21.85
CA SER A 62 -6.93 1.44 20.90
C SER A 62 -7.79 2.51 20.23
N SER A 63 -7.78 2.56 18.90
CA SER A 63 -8.56 3.50 18.11
C SER A 63 -9.57 2.75 17.24
N LEU A 64 -10.72 3.39 17.01
CA LEU A 64 -11.68 2.95 16.00
C LEU A 64 -11.25 3.48 14.63
N ILE A 65 -11.17 2.57 13.66
CA ILE A 65 -10.75 2.86 12.29
C ILE A 65 -11.91 2.57 11.35
N ARG A 66 -12.46 3.62 10.77
CA ARG A 66 -13.44 3.53 9.68
C ARG A 66 -12.71 3.26 8.38
N HIS A 67 -13.35 2.56 7.45
CA HIS A 67 -12.77 2.24 6.14
C HIS A 67 -13.82 2.05 5.05
N ASP A 68 -13.36 2.01 3.80
CA ASP A 68 -14.18 1.89 2.59
C ASP A 68 -14.80 0.50 2.36
N GLN A 69 -14.39 -0.50 3.16
CA GLN A 69 -14.79 -1.92 3.04
C GLN A 69 -14.44 -2.55 1.69
N GLN A 70 -13.44 -2.01 1.00
CA GLN A 70 -12.95 -2.51 -0.29
C GLN A 70 -11.50 -2.98 -0.18
N GLY A 71 -11.00 -3.64 -1.22
CA GLY A 71 -9.60 -4.11 -1.29
C GLY A 71 -9.24 -4.97 -0.09
N VAL A 72 -8.17 -4.60 0.64
CA VAL A 72 -7.74 -5.33 1.85
C VAL A 72 -8.77 -5.28 2.99
N TYR A 73 -9.71 -4.32 2.97
CA TYR A 73 -10.76 -4.16 3.99
C TYR A 73 -12.07 -4.92 3.69
N ARG A 74 -12.15 -5.62 2.56
CA ARG A 74 -13.37 -6.32 2.14
C ARG A 74 -13.84 -7.31 3.21
N ASN A 75 -15.15 -7.33 3.49
CA ASN A 75 -15.77 -8.20 4.49
C ASN A 75 -15.24 -8.02 5.93
N LEU A 76 -14.60 -6.89 6.25
CA LEU A 76 -14.23 -6.53 7.62
C LEU A 76 -15.29 -5.63 8.25
N PRO A 77 -15.54 -5.76 9.57
CA PRO A 77 -16.44 -4.84 10.27
C PRO A 77 -15.86 -3.42 10.27
N SER A 78 -16.72 -2.42 10.05
CA SER A 78 -16.34 -1.01 10.12
C SER A 78 -17.19 -0.26 11.16
N PRO A 79 -16.59 0.40 12.16
CA PRO A 79 -15.15 0.54 12.37
C PRO A 79 -14.47 -0.71 12.92
N LEU A 80 -13.20 -0.93 12.57
CA LEU A 80 -12.35 -1.93 13.21
C LEU A 80 -11.56 -1.32 14.36
N ARG A 81 -11.27 -2.14 15.38
CA ARG A 81 -10.44 -1.73 16.52
C ARG A 81 -9.00 -2.11 16.25
N ALA A 82 -8.09 -1.14 16.25
CA ALA A 82 -6.66 -1.40 16.13
C ALA A 82 -5.82 -0.49 17.03
N THR A 83 -4.63 -0.97 17.37
CA THR A 83 -3.69 -0.21 18.19
C THR A 83 -2.83 0.68 17.32
N ARG A 84 -2.55 1.89 17.81
CA ARG A 84 -1.70 2.88 17.14
C ARG A 84 -0.43 3.11 17.96
N TYR A 85 0.71 3.14 17.28
CA TYR A 85 2.03 3.36 17.88
C TYR A 85 2.88 4.38 17.12
N HIS A 86 2.25 5.20 16.24
CA HIS A 86 2.99 5.94 15.22
C HIS A 86 3.09 7.43 15.56
N SER A 87 4.34 7.92 15.61
CA SER A 87 4.68 9.34 15.69
C SER A 87 4.60 10.04 14.33
N LEU A 88 4.65 9.27 13.24
CA LEU A 88 4.56 9.75 11.85
C LEU A 88 3.34 9.13 11.15
N VAL A 89 2.74 9.90 10.25
CA VAL A 89 1.59 9.50 9.43
C VAL A 89 1.70 10.10 8.03
N VAL A 90 1.08 9.45 7.06
CA VAL A 90 0.88 10.05 5.73
C VAL A 90 -0.14 11.19 5.87
N ASP A 91 0.18 12.36 5.31
CA ASP A 91 -0.69 13.53 5.31
C ASP A 91 -1.97 13.27 4.50
N ARG A 92 -3.08 13.90 4.91
CA ARG A 92 -4.37 13.74 4.23
C ARG A 92 -4.41 14.38 2.84
N THR A 93 -3.50 15.32 2.57
CA THR A 93 -3.36 15.94 1.25
C THR A 93 -2.66 14.95 0.33
N LEU A 94 -3.45 14.03 -0.22
CA LEU A 94 -2.94 12.95 -1.06
C LEU A 94 -2.73 13.43 -2.51
N PRO A 95 -1.66 12.95 -3.18
CA PRO A 95 -1.46 13.17 -4.60
C PRO A 95 -2.56 12.47 -5.41
N ALA A 96 -2.73 12.87 -6.67
CA ALA A 96 -3.79 12.39 -7.53
C ALA A 96 -3.82 10.85 -7.67
N ASP A 97 -2.68 10.17 -7.60
CA ASP A 97 -2.60 8.71 -7.76
C ASP A 97 -3.04 7.91 -6.53
N LEU A 98 -3.13 8.56 -5.37
CA LEU A 98 -3.53 7.94 -4.12
C LEU A 98 -4.93 8.41 -3.68
N TYR A 99 -5.63 7.55 -2.95
CA TYR A 99 -6.85 7.93 -2.26
C TYR A 99 -6.94 7.25 -0.90
N ALA A 100 -7.64 7.91 0.02
CA ALA A 100 -7.83 7.44 1.38
C ALA A 100 -8.82 6.26 1.40
N THR A 101 -8.46 5.21 2.14
CA THR A 101 -9.30 4.02 2.32
C THR A 101 -9.67 3.75 3.76
N ALA A 102 -8.95 4.34 4.72
CA ALA A 102 -9.29 4.25 6.14
C ALA A 102 -8.86 5.48 6.93
N TRP A 103 -9.59 5.79 8.01
CA TRP A 103 -9.33 6.94 8.87
C TRP A 103 -9.87 6.73 10.30
N THR A 104 -9.30 7.46 11.26
CA THR A 104 -9.85 7.59 12.61
C THR A 104 -10.91 8.70 12.69
N GLU A 105 -11.66 8.74 13.80
CA GLU A 105 -12.67 9.77 14.07
C GLU A 105 -12.08 11.19 14.15
N ASP A 106 -10.92 11.35 14.78
CA ASP A 106 -10.16 12.61 14.83
C ASP A 106 -9.46 12.94 13.50
N GLY A 107 -9.66 12.08 12.50
CA GLY A 107 -9.26 12.36 11.15
C GLY A 107 -7.78 12.09 10.85
N VAL A 108 -7.19 11.09 11.47
CA VAL A 108 -5.88 10.60 11.03
C VAL A 108 -6.08 9.65 9.86
N LEU A 109 -5.26 9.78 8.81
CA LEU A 109 -5.26 8.85 7.68
C LEU A 109 -4.69 7.50 8.14
N MET A 110 -5.45 6.42 7.95
CA MET A 110 -5.11 5.07 8.40
C MET A 110 -4.97 4.06 7.27
N GLY A 111 -5.37 4.42 6.05
CA GLY A 111 -5.30 3.56 4.89
C GLY A 111 -5.23 4.36 3.60
N ILE A 112 -4.43 3.88 2.65
CA ILE A 112 -4.34 4.41 1.29
C ILE A 112 -4.41 3.27 0.27
N ARG A 113 -4.90 3.58 -0.93
CA ARG A 113 -4.82 2.71 -2.10
C ARG A 113 -4.39 3.53 -3.31
N HIS A 114 -3.58 2.94 -4.17
CA HIS A 114 -3.27 3.52 -5.48
C HIS A 114 -4.43 3.31 -6.44
N ARG A 115 -4.75 4.31 -7.27
CA ARG A 115 -5.90 4.27 -8.20
C ARG A 115 -5.75 3.20 -9.28
N HIS A 116 -4.53 3.06 -9.82
CA HIS A 116 -4.24 2.18 -10.96
C HIS A 116 -3.38 0.96 -10.64
N HIS A 117 -2.70 0.92 -9.49
CA HIS A 117 -1.72 -0.10 -9.16
C HIS A 117 -2.28 -0.99 -8.04
N PRO A 118 -1.94 -2.29 -7.98
CA PRO A 118 -2.34 -3.18 -6.89
C PRO A 118 -1.58 -2.90 -5.58
N VAL A 119 -1.53 -1.64 -5.16
CA VAL A 119 -0.77 -1.17 -3.99
C VAL A 119 -1.72 -0.60 -2.96
N GLU A 120 -1.69 -1.18 -1.76
CA GLU A 120 -2.47 -0.76 -0.60
C GLU A 120 -1.56 -0.60 0.62
N GLY A 121 -1.83 0.41 1.44
CA GLY A 121 -1.08 0.67 2.66
C GLY A 121 -2.01 0.84 3.85
N VAL A 122 -1.68 0.23 4.98
CA VAL A 122 -2.39 0.38 6.25
C VAL A 122 -1.45 0.94 7.32
N GLN A 123 -1.85 2.02 8.00
CA GLN A 123 -0.98 2.69 8.98
C GLN A 123 -0.94 1.94 10.31
N PHE A 124 -2.02 1.26 10.69
CA PHE A 124 -2.07 0.44 11.89
C PHE A 124 -1.36 -0.90 11.67
N HIS A 125 -1.01 -1.57 12.76
CA HIS A 125 -0.37 -2.88 12.71
C HIS A 125 -1.48 -3.96 12.64
N PRO A 126 -1.75 -4.58 11.48
CA PRO A 126 -2.58 -5.79 11.44
C PRO A 126 -1.87 -6.94 12.16
N GLU A 127 -0.53 -6.88 12.24
CA GLU A 127 0.45 -7.78 12.85
C GLU A 127 0.22 -8.12 14.32
N SER A 128 -0.52 -7.31 15.08
CA SER A 128 -1.09 -7.74 16.37
C SER A 128 -2.24 -8.75 16.14
N ILE A 129 -1.94 -9.75 15.28
CA ILE A 129 -2.68 -10.77 14.53
C ILE A 129 -3.56 -11.67 15.40
N LEU A 130 -3.55 -11.52 16.72
CA LEU A 130 -4.47 -12.20 17.62
C LEU A 130 -5.94 -11.76 17.44
N SER A 131 -6.21 -10.72 16.64
CA SER A 131 -7.58 -10.35 16.26
C SER A 131 -7.99 -11.00 14.92
N LYS A 132 -9.21 -11.55 14.86
CA LYS A 132 -9.81 -12.17 13.66
C LYS A 132 -9.72 -11.29 12.40
N CYS A 133 -9.66 -9.97 12.57
CA CYS A 133 -9.61 -9.00 11.47
C CYS A 133 -8.25 -8.97 10.75
N GLY A 134 -7.13 -9.17 11.45
CA GLY A 134 -5.79 -9.17 10.84
C GLY A 134 -5.64 -10.32 9.83
N HIS A 135 -6.06 -11.53 10.21
CA HIS A 135 -6.08 -12.69 9.31
C HIS A 135 -6.97 -12.49 8.08
N ALA A 136 -8.15 -11.88 8.26
CA ALA A 136 -9.06 -11.61 7.14
C ALA A 136 -8.50 -10.54 6.18
N LEU A 137 -7.83 -9.51 6.71
CA LEU A 137 -7.13 -8.50 5.89
C LEU A 137 -6.02 -9.13 5.05
N LEU A 138 -5.16 -9.95 5.66
CA LEU A 138 -4.10 -10.66 4.95
C LEU A 138 -4.66 -11.63 3.90
N ARG A 139 -5.77 -12.32 4.22
CA ARG A 139 -6.48 -13.17 3.25
C ARG A 139 -6.94 -12.39 2.03
N ASN A 140 -7.55 -11.22 2.22
CA ASN A 140 -7.93 -10.34 1.11
C ASN A 140 -6.73 -9.94 0.24
N PHE A 141 -5.57 -9.68 0.84
CA PHE A 141 -4.34 -9.39 0.11
C PHE A 141 -3.81 -10.60 -0.67
N ILE A 142 -3.84 -11.80 -0.09
CA ILE A 142 -3.45 -13.04 -0.77
C ILE A 142 -4.36 -13.27 -2.00
N GLU A 143 -5.67 -13.10 -1.84
CA GLU A 143 -6.63 -13.22 -2.95
C GLU A 143 -6.39 -12.17 -4.05
N LEU A 144 -5.95 -10.95 -3.69
CA LEU A 144 -5.51 -9.94 -4.66
C LEU A 144 -4.31 -10.45 -5.46
N CYS A 145 -3.32 -11.07 -4.79
CA CYS A 145 -2.15 -11.67 -5.44
C CYS A 145 -2.54 -12.78 -6.43
N GLU A 146 -3.47 -13.64 -6.04
CA GLU A 146 -3.98 -14.72 -6.90
C GLU A 146 -4.76 -14.19 -8.10
N ARG A 147 -5.59 -13.15 -7.90
CA ARG A 147 -6.32 -12.50 -8.99
C ARG A 147 -5.38 -11.86 -10.01
N LYS A 148 -4.34 -11.16 -9.56
CA LYS A 148 -3.36 -10.54 -10.47
C LYS A 148 -2.57 -11.58 -11.27
N ARG A 149 -2.30 -12.76 -10.71
CA ARG A 149 -1.75 -13.87 -11.47
C ARG A 149 -2.67 -14.32 -12.62
N ARG A 150 -3.98 -14.34 -12.40
CA ARG A 150 -4.97 -14.81 -13.39
C ARG A 150 -5.23 -13.80 -14.52
N GLN A 151 -4.84 -12.54 -14.34
CA GLN A 151 -4.83 -11.55 -15.43
C GLN A 151 -3.44 -11.57 -16.07
N PRO A 152 -3.24 -12.26 -17.21
CA PRO A 152 -1.93 -12.32 -17.84
C PRO A 152 -1.44 -10.91 -18.19
N PHE A 153 -0.13 -10.74 -18.13
CA PHE A 153 0.56 -9.54 -18.58
C PHE A 153 0.21 -9.28 -20.05
N THR A 154 -0.74 -8.39 -20.31
CA THR A 154 -0.89 -7.82 -21.65
C THR A 154 0.26 -6.84 -21.82
N ALA A 155 1.35 -7.29 -22.42
CA ALA A 155 2.29 -6.38 -23.05
C ALA A 155 1.46 -5.45 -23.94
N SER A 156 1.52 -4.14 -23.68
CA SER A 156 0.91 -3.14 -24.55
C SER A 156 1.50 -3.29 -25.95
N ALA A 157 0.79 -4.01 -26.82
CA ALA A 157 1.07 -4.03 -28.24
C ALA A 157 0.58 -2.71 -28.84
N ASN A 158 1.46 -1.71 -28.93
CA ASN A 158 1.58 -0.81 -30.09
C ASN A 158 2.62 0.29 -29.88
N SER A 159 3.76 0.16 -30.55
CA SER A 159 4.10 1.09 -31.63
C SER A 159 4.80 0.30 -32.74
N ARG A 160 4.03 -0.05 -33.77
CA ARG A 160 4.58 -0.47 -35.07
C ARG A 160 5.11 0.78 -35.77
N GLN A 161 6.36 1.12 -35.55
CA GLN A 161 7.19 1.83 -36.53
C GLN A 161 8.65 1.51 -36.21
N ASP A 162 9.47 1.34 -37.24
CA ASP A 162 10.90 1.00 -37.18
C ASP A 162 11.27 -0.49 -37.17
N ARG A 163 10.79 -1.22 -38.18
CA ARG A 163 11.67 -2.20 -38.86
C ARG A 163 12.46 -1.46 -39.95
N LYS A 164 13.63 -0.92 -39.61
CA LYS A 164 14.69 -0.70 -40.61
C LYS A 164 15.58 -1.93 -40.60
N ILE A 165 15.44 -2.71 -41.68
CA ILE A 165 16.34 -3.77 -42.08
C ILE A 165 17.70 -3.11 -42.34
N LEU A 166 18.71 -3.41 -41.52
CA LEU A 166 20.12 -3.14 -41.83
C LEU A 166 20.64 -4.31 -42.65
N THR A 167 20.54 -4.20 -43.97
CA THR A 167 21.37 -4.97 -44.91
C THR A 167 22.76 -4.36 -44.92
N PHE A 168 23.77 -5.14 -44.51
CA PHE A 168 25.18 -4.81 -44.75
C PHE A 168 25.56 -5.23 -46.18
N PRO A 169 26.18 -4.35 -47.00
CA PRO A 169 26.78 -4.77 -48.27
C PRO A 169 28.07 -5.56 -48.01
N ARG A 170 28.40 -6.41 -48.99
CA ARG A 170 29.44 -7.44 -49.02
C ARG A 170 30.84 -6.98 -48.61
#